data_AF-A0A9P8BYU7-F1
#
_entry.id   AF-A0A9P8BYU7-F1
#
_cell.length_a   1.000
_cell.length_b   1.000
_cell.length_c   1.000
_cell.angle_alpha   90.00
_cell.angle_beta   90.00
_cell.angle_gamma   90.00
#
_symmetry.space_group_name_H-M   'P 1'
#
loop_
_entity.id
_entity.type
_entity.pdbx_description
1 polymer ?
#
loop_
_entity_poly.entity_id
_entity_poly.type
_entity_poly.pdbx_seq_one_letter_code
_entity_poly.pdbx_strand_id
1 'polypeptide(L)'
;MPQQNAAAGQAAQGQQRQEQTLSQTVMQILTRAMMAYAVMSFFSGGFGGKKEPVAPHPDSAVKTNSPDGLAQPFGFNPPKAFPLWEDKTKADLFVYVSEDYEFSNFEDKNSLVWRSDDIELGDWTEDRVVDLSIKPSKHVQNNGTLYAHIYFAKRDTPLSPTSKDFSLDNRVYTRKPLTRYFKKKREFKVKKLVGGKQEAEAEPENPVEEPTVPEGGSTIVSYWHQNLTIAVLADRTVIPYAALPPELKPMYQLESTGKHDQHGNGFVLPVIYINDFWQLKEHMTAINETVK
;
A
#
# COMPACT_ATOMS: atom_id res chain seq x y z
N MET A 1 84.97 -36.16 32.77
CA MET A 1 84.40 -35.25 31.74
C MET A 1 85.09 -35.56 30.42
N PRO A 2 84.40 -35.74 29.27
CA PRO A 2 82.96 -35.65 29.02
C PRO A 2 82.31 -36.96 28.53
N GLN A 3 80.97 -36.94 28.57
CA GLN A 3 79.99 -37.79 27.85
C GLN A 3 80.21 -37.67 26.32
N GLN A 4 79.75 -38.56 25.43
CA GLN A 4 78.41 -39.13 25.39
C GLN A 4 78.32 -40.31 24.41
N ASN A 5 77.63 -41.35 24.88
CA ASN A 5 76.89 -42.39 24.17
C ASN A 5 76.18 -41.95 22.88
N ALA A 6 75.65 -42.82 22.03
CA ALA A 6 75.80 -44.24 21.71
C ALA A 6 74.66 -44.55 20.73
N ALA A 7 74.86 -45.60 19.93
CA ALA A 7 73.83 -46.49 19.44
C ALA A 7 72.82 -45.93 18.42
N ALA A 8 73.21 -46.06 17.16
CA ALA A 8 72.32 -46.42 16.08
C ALA A 8 71.86 -47.88 16.23
N GLY A 9 70.60 -48.16 15.89
CA GLY A 9 70.14 -49.52 15.65
C GLY A 9 68.64 -49.71 15.78
N GLN A 10 67.86 -49.27 14.78
CA GLN A 10 66.67 -49.97 14.29
C GLN A 10 66.15 -49.27 13.03
N ALA A 11 66.43 -49.89 11.89
CA ALA A 11 65.90 -49.54 10.58
C ALA A 11 64.82 -50.56 10.18
N ALA A 12 63.88 -50.06 9.37
CA ALA A 12 63.09 -50.81 8.39
C ALA A 12 61.88 -51.63 8.88
N GLN A 13 60.74 -50.96 9.13
CA GLN A 13 59.41 -51.52 8.82
C GLN A 13 58.23 -50.51 8.74
N GLY A 14 58.48 -49.20 8.50
CA GLY A 14 57.42 -48.17 8.58
C GLY A 14 56.85 -47.64 7.25
N GLN A 15 57.49 -47.85 6.10
CA GLN A 15 57.32 -46.92 4.97
C GLN A 15 56.40 -47.36 3.83
N GLN A 16 55.78 -48.55 3.87
CA GLN A 16 54.89 -49.02 2.80
C GLN A 16 53.38 -49.02 3.14
N ARG A 17 52.96 -48.59 4.35
CA ARG A 17 51.53 -48.49 4.72
C ARG A 17 50.92 -47.10 4.58
N GLN A 18 51.73 -46.05 4.37
CA GLN A 18 51.26 -44.66 4.43
C GLN A 18 50.94 -44.03 3.07
N GLU A 19 51.47 -44.57 1.96
CA GLU A 19 51.13 -44.07 0.61
C GLU A 19 49.81 -44.63 0.04
N GLN A 20 49.39 -45.83 0.46
CA GLN A 20 48.12 -46.41 0.03
C GLN A 20 46.90 -45.77 0.70
N THR A 21 47.06 -45.09 1.84
CA THR A 21 45.95 -44.50 2.61
C THR A 21 45.67 -43.04 2.23
N LEU A 22 46.69 -42.26 1.88
CA LEU A 22 46.51 -40.86 1.47
C LEU A 22 45.90 -40.72 0.07
N SER A 23 46.35 -41.52 -0.90
CA SER A 23 45.76 -41.52 -2.26
C SER A 23 44.30 -41.97 -2.25
N GLN A 24 43.94 -42.97 -1.44
CA GLN A 24 42.55 -43.40 -1.26
C GLN A 24 41.70 -42.35 -0.54
N THR A 25 42.25 -41.63 0.44
CA THR A 25 41.51 -40.57 1.15
C THR A 25 41.23 -39.37 0.24
N VAL A 26 42.20 -38.96 -0.58
CA VAL A 26 42.03 -37.89 -1.58
C VAL A 26 41.04 -38.32 -2.68
N MET A 27 41.14 -39.56 -3.15
CA MET A 27 40.18 -40.13 -4.11
C MET A 27 38.76 -40.16 -3.53
N GLN A 28 38.58 -40.53 -2.25
CA GLN A 28 37.28 -40.55 -1.58
C GLN A 28 36.65 -39.15 -1.45
N ILE A 29 37.45 -38.12 -1.16
CA ILE A 29 36.97 -36.73 -1.10
C ILE A 29 36.54 -36.24 -2.49
N LEU A 30 37.33 -36.53 -3.53
CA LEU A 30 36.97 -36.22 -4.92
C LEU A 30 35.70 -36.95 -5.37
N THR A 31 35.55 -38.23 -5.01
CA THR A 31 34.37 -39.02 -5.37
C THR A 31 33.11 -38.50 -4.68
N ARG A 32 33.21 -38.05 -3.41
CA ARG A 32 32.10 -37.42 -2.69
C ARG A 32 31.74 -36.04 -3.24
N ALA A 33 32.73 -35.23 -3.64
CA ALA A 33 32.48 -33.95 -4.31
C ALA A 33 31.83 -34.14 -5.68
N MET A 34 32.24 -35.16 -6.44
CA MET A 34 31.66 -35.49 -7.74
C MET A 34 30.24 -36.05 -7.60
N MET A 35 29.96 -36.87 -6.57
CA MET A 35 28.58 -37.29 -6.25
C MET A 35 27.70 -36.12 -5.81
N ALA A 36 28.21 -35.19 -5.00
CA ALA A 36 27.48 -33.99 -4.61
C ALA A 36 27.16 -33.11 -5.85
N TYR A 37 28.12 -32.95 -6.77
CA TYR A 37 27.89 -32.25 -8.03
C TYR A 37 26.89 -32.98 -8.93
N ALA A 38 26.93 -34.32 -8.98
CA ALA A 38 25.97 -35.12 -9.76
C ALA A 38 24.55 -35.07 -9.17
N VAL A 39 24.39 -35.03 -7.84
CA VAL A 39 23.08 -34.83 -7.20
C VAL A 39 22.59 -33.41 -7.46
N MET A 40 23.47 -32.41 -7.39
CA MET A 40 23.10 -31.02 -7.69
C MET A 40 22.73 -30.82 -9.17
N SER A 41 23.38 -31.53 -10.10
CA SER A 41 23.06 -31.48 -11.53
C SER A 41 21.79 -32.26 -11.90
N PHE A 42 21.45 -33.33 -11.17
CA PHE A 42 20.19 -34.04 -11.33
C PHE A 42 18.98 -33.33 -10.69
N PHE A 43 19.17 -32.53 -9.63
CA PHE A 43 18.11 -31.69 -9.05
C PHE A 43 17.96 -30.32 -9.74
N SER A 44 18.97 -29.83 -10.46
CA SER A 44 18.85 -28.63 -11.31
C SER A 44 18.37 -28.92 -12.74
N GLY A 45 18.29 -30.20 -13.13
CA GLY A 45 17.88 -30.63 -14.47
C GLY A 45 16.38 -30.91 -14.64
N GLY A 46 15.58 -30.72 -13.58
CA GLY A 46 14.19 -31.15 -13.52
C GLY A 46 13.13 -30.04 -13.45
N PHE A 47 13.38 -28.83 -13.95
CA PHE A 47 12.33 -27.81 -14.14
C PHE A 47 12.71 -26.78 -15.23
N GLY A 48 13.49 -27.20 -16.23
CA GLY A 48 13.99 -26.37 -17.31
C GLY A 48 13.28 -26.63 -18.63
N GLY A 49 11.96 -26.37 -18.70
CA GLY A 49 11.28 -26.29 -19.98
C GLY A 49 11.91 -25.17 -20.80
N LYS A 50 12.58 -25.51 -21.90
CA LYS A 50 12.94 -24.57 -22.95
C LYS A 50 11.66 -23.90 -23.46
N LYS A 51 11.35 -22.72 -22.95
CA LYS A 51 10.44 -21.80 -23.62
C LYS A 51 11.27 -21.08 -24.68
N GLU A 52 11.01 -21.42 -25.94
CA GLU A 52 11.31 -20.52 -27.06
C GLU A 52 10.72 -19.13 -26.76
N PRO A 53 11.34 -18.04 -27.25
CA PRO A 53 10.81 -16.70 -27.07
C PRO A 53 9.53 -16.58 -27.90
N VAL A 54 8.38 -16.78 -27.26
CA VAL A 54 7.09 -16.39 -27.83
C VAL A 54 7.08 -14.87 -27.88
N ALA A 55 7.01 -14.33 -29.10
CA ALA A 55 6.81 -12.91 -29.36
C ALA A 55 5.64 -12.38 -28.51
N PRO A 56 5.73 -11.15 -27.95
CA PRO A 56 4.65 -10.62 -27.13
C PRO A 56 3.39 -10.45 -27.99
N HIS A 57 2.39 -11.30 -27.72
CA HIS A 57 1.02 -11.02 -28.10
C HIS A 57 0.59 -9.76 -27.33
N PRO A 58 0.07 -8.73 -28.00
CA PRO A 58 -0.38 -7.51 -27.34
C PRO A 58 -1.74 -7.85 -26.75
N ASP A 59 -1.81 -8.28 -25.49
CA ASP A 59 -3.02 -8.22 -24.65
C ASP A 59 -2.77 -8.94 -23.32
N SER A 60 -1.96 -8.30 -22.46
CA SER A 60 -1.99 -8.56 -21.01
C SER A 60 -1.45 -7.33 -20.29
N ALA A 61 -2.12 -6.19 -20.50
CA ALA A 61 -1.97 -5.04 -19.63
C ALA A 61 -2.77 -5.30 -18.35
N VAL A 62 -2.07 -5.60 -17.25
CA VAL A 62 -2.62 -5.40 -15.91
C VAL A 62 -2.85 -3.89 -15.77
N LYS A 63 -4.12 -3.47 -15.79
CA LYS A 63 -4.49 -2.09 -15.49
C LYS A 63 -4.19 -1.82 -14.02
N THR A 64 -3.08 -1.14 -13.75
CA THR A 64 -2.86 -0.49 -12.45
C THR A 64 -3.83 0.69 -12.37
N ASN A 65 -4.89 0.51 -11.61
CA ASN A 65 -5.97 1.47 -11.45
C ASN A 65 -5.52 2.66 -10.58
N SER A 66 -4.81 3.62 -11.16
CA SER A 66 -4.69 4.97 -10.62
C SER A 66 -6.02 5.71 -10.87
N PRO A 67 -6.49 6.54 -9.92
CA PRO A 67 -7.66 7.39 -10.14
C PRO A 67 -7.30 8.54 -11.08
N ASP A 68 -8.17 8.84 -12.04
CA ASP A 68 -7.95 9.70 -13.22
C ASP A 68 -6.94 9.11 -14.22
N GLY A 69 -7.12 9.46 -15.49
CA GLY A 69 -6.25 9.12 -16.63
C GLY A 69 -4.79 9.59 -16.55
N LEU A 70 -4.17 9.55 -15.37
CA LEU A 70 -2.73 9.61 -15.16
C LEU A 70 -2.15 8.22 -15.43
N ALA A 71 -2.09 7.87 -16.72
CA ALA A 71 -0.99 7.05 -17.16
C ALA A 71 0.29 7.82 -16.80
N GLN A 72 1.00 7.39 -15.75
CA GLN A 72 2.43 7.65 -15.66
C GLN A 72 2.98 7.42 -17.07
N PRO A 73 3.71 8.37 -17.69
CA PRO A 73 4.10 8.26 -19.09
C PRO A 73 4.66 6.85 -19.29
N PHE A 74 3.97 6.04 -20.11
CA PHE A 74 4.12 4.57 -20.07
C PHE A 74 5.60 4.19 -20.12
N GLY A 75 6.12 3.59 -19.04
CA GLY A 75 7.49 3.12 -18.95
C GLY A 75 8.55 4.13 -18.49
N PHE A 76 8.19 5.37 -18.16
CA PHE A 76 9.14 6.33 -17.56
C PHE A 76 9.33 6.04 -16.06
N ASN A 77 10.52 5.57 -15.68
CA ASN A 77 10.91 5.32 -14.30
C ASN A 77 12.25 6.03 -14.03
N PRO A 78 12.22 7.33 -13.70
CA PRO A 78 13.44 8.12 -13.54
C PRO A 78 14.27 7.63 -12.33
N PRO A 79 15.60 7.75 -12.37
CA PRO A 79 16.45 7.42 -11.23
C PRO A 79 16.11 8.26 -9.99
N LYS A 80 15.96 9.57 -10.21
CA LYS A 80 15.58 10.56 -9.19
C LYS A 80 14.45 11.44 -9.73
N ALA A 81 13.63 11.96 -8.83
CA ALA A 81 12.61 12.94 -9.14
C ALA A 81 12.80 14.19 -8.29
N PHE A 82 12.76 15.35 -8.94
CA PHE A 82 12.89 16.67 -8.30
C PHE A 82 11.51 17.32 -8.14
N PRO A 83 11.25 18.07 -7.06
CA PRO A 83 9.99 18.80 -6.92
C PRO A 83 9.75 19.74 -8.10
N LEU A 84 8.58 19.64 -8.72
CA LEU A 84 8.20 20.48 -9.86
C LEU A 84 7.72 21.87 -9.41
N TRP A 85 7.00 21.93 -8.30
CA TRP A 85 6.48 23.19 -7.76
C TRP A 85 7.54 23.87 -6.90
N GLU A 86 7.59 25.19 -7.02
CA GLU A 86 8.50 25.99 -6.20
C GLU A 86 7.98 26.08 -4.76
N ASP A 87 8.89 26.28 -3.83
CA ASP A 87 8.55 26.54 -2.44
C ASP A 87 7.76 27.83 -2.32
N LYS A 88 6.87 27.89 -1.34
CA LYS A 88 5.93 29.01 -1.14
C LYS A 88 4.95 29.24 -2.28
N THR A 89 4.81 28.27 -3.20
CA THR A 89 3.72 28.29 -4.17
C THR A 89 2.39 28.32 -3.41
N LYS A 90 1.56 29.31 -3.69
CA LYS A 90 0.20 29.38 -3.15
C LYS A 90 -0.72 28.45 -3.92
N ALA A 91 -1.49 27.65 -3.19
CA ALA A 91 -2.38 26.66 -3.74
C ALA A 91 -3.68 26.58 -2.93
N ASP A 92 -4.69 25.99 -3.54
CA ASP A 92 -6.01 25.79 -2.95
C ASP A 92 -6.31 24.27 -2.93
N LEU A 93 -6.92 23.81 -1.84
CA LEU A 93 -7.38 22.44 -1.67
C LEU A 93 -8.88 22.35 -1.93
N PHE A 94 -9.30 21.36 -2.70
CA PHE A 94 -10.70 21.10 -3.03
C PHE A 94 -11.01 19.64 -2.70
N VAL A 95 -12.07 19.42 -1.94
CA VAL A 95 -12.57 18.09 -1.62
C VAL A 95 -13.97 17.95 -2.17
N TYR A 96 -14.11 17.09 -3.17
CA TYR A 96 -15.38 16.68 -3.73
C TYR A 96 -15.77 15.31 -3.20
N VAL A 97 -17.07 15.09 -3.03
CA VAL A 97 -17.61 13.81 -2.61
C VAL A 97 -18.55 13.29 -3.70
N SER A 98 -18.24 12.11 -4.23
CA SER A 98 -19.04 11.46 -5.27
C SER A 98 -19.00 9.94 -5.10
N GLU A 99 -19.96 9.25 -5.69
CA GLU A 99 -19.99 7.79 -5.81
C GLU A 99 -19.25 7.30 -7.07
N ASP A 100 -18.91 8.22 -7.98
CA ASP A 100 -18.17 7.92 -9.19
C ASP A 100 -16.71 7.57 -8.87
N TYR A 101 -16.18 6.59 -9.60
CA TYR A 101 -14.77 6.21 -9.44
C TYR A 101 -13.82 7.33 -9.91
N GLU A 102 -14.17 8.05 -10.97
CA GLU A 102 -13.44 9.22 -11.46
C GLU A 102 -14.35 10.44 -11.40
N PHE A 103 -13.80 11.58 -10.98
CA PHE A 103 -14.60 12.79 -10.81
C PHE A 103 -14.41 13.72 -11.99
N SER A 104 -15.49 13.98 -12.72
CA SER A 104 -15.49 14.85 -13.90
C SER A 104 -16.42 16.06 -13.78
N ASN A 105 -17.29 16.09 -12.76
CA ASN A 105 -18.34 17.09 -12.65
C ASN A 105 -17.95 18.29 -11.76
N PHE A 106 -16.92 19.04 -12.18
CA PHE A 106 -16.39 20.18 -11.42
C PHE A 106 -17.37 21.34 -11.22
N GLU A 107 -18.44 21.41 -12.03
CA GLU A 107 -19.46 22.45 -11.98
C GLU A 107 -20.54 22.18 -10.92
N ASP A 108 -20.64 20.95 -10.42
CA ASP A 108 -21.63 20.62 -9.39
C ASP A 108 -21.19 21.12 -8.01
N LYS A 109 -21.85 22.20 -7.57
CA LYS A 109 -21.64 22.81 -6.26
C LYS A 109 -22.05 21.90 -5.10
N ASN A 110 -22.91 20.92 -5.31
CA ASN A 110 -23.33 19.99 -4.24
C ASN A 110 -22.25 18.94 -3.96
N SER A 111 -21.45 18.61 -4.96
CA SER A 111 -20.35 17.66 -4.81
C SER A 111 -19.14 18.27 -4.09
N LEU A 112 -18.91 19.59 -4.20
CA LEU A 112 -17.84 20.28 -3.47
C LEU A 112 -18.22 20.46 -2.00
N VAL A 113 -17.64 19.63 -1.12
CA VAL A 113 -17.94 19.67 0.32
C VAL A 113 -17.00 20.59 1.08
N TRP A 114 -15.78 20.79 0.60
CA TRP A 114 -14.80 21.67 1.22
C TRP A 114 -13.85 22.28 0.21
N ARG A 115 -13.58 23.58 0.40
CA ARG A 115 -12.54 24.33 -0.28
C ARG A 115 -11.72 25.07 0.78
N SER A 116 -10.40 24.98 0.67
CA SER A 116 -9.47 25.68 1.53
C SER A 116 -8.49 26.47 0.69
N ASP A 117 -8.58 27.79 0.78
CA ASP A 117 -7.82 28.72 -0.05
C ASP A 117 -6.52 29.18 0.62
N ASP A 118 -5.50 29.51 -0.17
CA ASP A 118 -4.26 30.17 0.28
C ASP A 118 -3.40 29.31 1.20
N ILE A 119 -3.18 28.07 0.79
CA ILE A 119 -2.22 27.18 1.42
C ILE A 119 -0.85 27.47 0.79
N GLU A 120 0.10 27.92 1.60
CA GLU A 120 1.48 28.11 1.17
C GLU A 120 2.24 26.79 1.23
N LEU A 121 2.78 26.37 0.07
CA LEU A 121 3.55 25.14 -0.01
C LEU A 121 4.82 25.24 0.86
N GLY A 122 4.99 24.32 1.80
CA GLY A 122 6.13 24.30 2.72
C GLY A 122 5.89 24.94 4.10
N ASP A 123 4.70 25.52 4.32
CA ASP A 123 4.28 25.98 5.63
C ASP A 123 3.77 24.82 6.51
N TRP A 124 4.56 24.45 7.52
CA TRP A 124 4.24 23.38 8.47
C TRP A 124 3.38 23.85 9.65
N THR A 125 3.06 25.15 9.72
CA THR A 125 2.20 25.71 10.77
C THR A 125 0.72 25.75 10.37
N GLU A 126 0.42 25.49 9.10
CA GLU A 126 -0.93 25.46 8.57
C GLU A 126 -1.71 24.25 9.10
N ASP A 127 -2.76 24.51 9.87
CA ASP A 127 -3.69 23.52 10.38
C ASP A 127 -5.12 24.05 10.27
N ARG A 128 -5.98 23.29 9.60
CA ARG A 128 -7.37 23.69 9.32
C ARG A 128 -8.30 22.52 9.58
N VAL A 129 -9.37 22.82 10.31
CA VAL A 129 -10.41 21.87 10.67
C VAL A 129 -11.76 22.43 10.23
N VAL A 130 -12.58 21.57 9.62
CA VAL A 130 -13.95 21.90 9.22
C VAL A 130 -14.88 20.75 9.56
N ASP A 131 -16.03 21.07 10.14
CA ASP A 131 -17.11 20.11 10.38
C ASP A 131 -18.07 20.13 9.18
N LEU A 132 -18.27 18.96 8.58
CA LEU A 132 -19.10 18.80 7.38
C LEU A 132 -20.21 17.79 7.64
N SER A 133 -21.37 18.03 7.03
CA SER A 133 -22.50 17.10 7.06
C SER A 133 -22.79 16.59 5.66
N ILE A 134 -22.49 15.31 5.41
CA ILE A 134 -22.72 14.65 4.13
C ILE A 134 -23.94 13.74 4.28
N LYS A 135 -24.97 13.99 3.48
CA LYS A 135 -26.14 13.14 3.42
C LYS A 135 -25.87 11.95 2.50
N PRO A 136 -25.86 10.70 3.00
CA PRO A 136 -25.64 9.54 2.15
C PRO A 136 -26.82 9.32 1.21
N SER A 137 -26.55 8.92 -0.02
CA SER A 137 -27.59 8.48 -0.95
C SER A 137 -28.14 7.10 -0.53
N LYS A 138 -29.29 6.72 -1.09
CA LYS A 138 -29.81 5.35 -0.93
C LYS A 138 -28.84 4.29 -1.44
N HIS A 139 -28.03 4.60 -2.45
CA HIS A 139 -27.05 3.66 -2.97
C HIS A 139 -25.92 3.44 -1.96
N VAL A 140 -25.38 4.51 -1.36
CA VAL A 140 -24.38 4.41 -0.27
C VAL A 140 -24.93 3.65 0.94
N GLN A 141 -26.18 3.94 1.36
CA GLN A 141 -26.86 3.20 2.44
C GLN A 141 -26.99 1.69 2.14
N ASN A 142 -27.09 1.33 0.85
CA ASN A 142 -27.16 -0.03 0.36
C ASN A 142 -25.79 -0.57 -0.09
N ASN A 143 -24.74 -0.28 0.70
CA ASN A 143 -23.37 -0.72 0.46
C ASN A 143 -22.67 -0.11 -0.78
N GLY A 144 -23.15 1.02 -1.29
CA GLY A 144 -22.44 1.81 -2.28
C GLY A 144 -21.11 2.36 -1.75
N THR A 145 -20.14 2.55 -2.65
CA THR A 145 -18.87 3.20 -2.29
C THR A 145 -19.00 4.71 -2.45
N LEU A 146 -18.60 5.44 -1.41
CA LEU A 146 -18.48 6.90 -1.47
C LEU A 146 -17.00 7.26 -1.51
N TYR A 147 -16.61 8.16 -2.40
CA TYR A 147 -15.24 8.61 -2.58
C TYR A 147 -15.10 10.09 -2.21
N ALA A 148 -13.99 10.41 -1.56
CA ALA A 148 -13.45 11.76 -1.53
C ALA A 148 -12.45 11.91 -2.69
N HIS A 149 -12.73 12.87 -3.56
CA HIS A 149 -11.86 13.31 -4.63
C HIS A 149 -11.18 14.59 -4.19
N ILE A 150 -9.89 14.49 -3.88
CA ILE A 150 -9.11 15.56 -3.27
C ILE A 150 -8.18 16.11 -4.34
N TYR A 151 -8.35 17.38 -4.66
CA TYR A 151 -7.50 18.12 -5.56
C TYR A 151 -6.73 19.17 -4.79
N PHE A 152 -5.44 19.28 -5.06
CA PHE A 152 -4.61 20.37 -4.58
C PHE A 152 -4.03 21.07 -5.80
N ALA A 153 -4.43 22.30 -6.06
CA ALA A 153 -4.10 23.01 -7.29
C ALA A 153 -3.46 24.35 -7.00
N LYS A 154 -2.52 24.77 -7.85
CA LYS A 154 -1.97 26.13 -7.77
C LYS A 154 -3.09 27.14 -7.85
N ARG A 155 -2.96 28.24 -7.11
CA ARG A 155 -3.95 29.30 -7.10
C ARG A 155 -4.23 29.80 -8.54
N ASP A 156 -5.49 30.11 -8.80
CA ASP A 156 -6.01 30.65 -10.07
C ASP A 156 -5.84 29.72 -11.27
N THR A 157 -5.66 28.41 -11.03
CA THR A 157 -5.61 27.40 -12.10
C THR A 157 -6.92 26.62 -12.21
N PRO A 158 -7.42 26.38 -13.44
CA PRO A 158 -8.67 25.65 -13.62
C PRO A 158 -8.50 24.16 -13.30
N LEU A 159 -9.46 23.60 -12.56
CA LEU A 159 -9.52 22.16 -12.30
C LEU A 159 -10.12 21.37 -13.47
N SER A 160 -11.02 21.97 -14.25
CA SER A 160 -11.74 21.24 -15.29
C SER A 160 -10.85 21.00 -16.52
N PRO A 161 -10.75 19.75 -17.04
CA PRO A 161 -10.07 19.46 -18.30
C PRO A 161 -10.65 20.18 -19.52
N THR A 162 -11.86 20.72 -19.42
CA THR A 162 -12.53 21.46 -20.49
C THR A 162 -12.00 22.90 -20.64
N SER A 163 -11.31 23.42 -19.63
CA SER A 163 -10.75 24.78 -19.66
C SER A 163 -9.52 24.86 -20.57
N LYS A 164 -9.36 25.98 -21.29
CA LYS A 164 -8.23 26.18 -22.22
C LYS A 164 -6.87 26.19 -21.54
N ASP A 165 -6.81 26.71 -20.32
CA ASP A 165 -5.59 26.85 -19.53
C ASP A 165 -5.37 25.66 -18.57
N PHE A 166 -6.05 24.53 -18.83
CA PHE A 166 -5.91 23.32 -18.03
C PHE A 166 -4.53 22.70 -18.17
N SER A 167 -3.89 22.41 -17.04
CA SER A 167 -2.63 21.67 -16.97
C SER A 167 -2.69 20.68 -15.83
N LEU A 168 -2.39 19.41 -16.12
CA LEU A 168 -2.29 18.36 -15.11
C LEU A 168 -1.20 18.67 -14.09
N ASP A 169 -0.11 19.31 -14.51
CA ASP A 169 1.03 19.61 -13.64
C ASP A 169 0.80 20.80 -12.71
N ASN A 170 -0.34 21.48 -12.85
CA ASN A 170 -0.78 22.53 -11.92
C ASN A 170 -1.71 22.02 -10.82
N ARG A 171 -2.02 20.71 -10.81
CA ARG A 171 -2.81 20.09 -9.74
C ARG A 171 -2.29 18.70 -9.37
N VAL A 172 -2.54 18.31 -8.14
CA VAL A 172 -2.37 16.94 -7.65
C VAL A 172 -3.76 16.40 -7.35
N TYR A 173 -4.00 15.14 -7.69
CA TYR A 173 -5.27 14.48 -7.43
C TYR A 173 -5.06 13.19 -6.66
N THR A 174 -5.85 12.98 -5.62
CA THR A 174 -5.91 11.70 -4.93
C THR A 174 -7.36 11.34 -4.64
N ARG A 175 -7.67 10.04 -4.70
CA ARG A 175 -9.00 9.53 -4.38
C ARG A 175 -8.94 8.62 -3.17
N LYS A 176 -9.88 8.81 -2.25
CA LYS A 176 -10.03 7.97 -1.06
C LYS A 176 -11.44 7.41 -0.95
N PRO A 177 -11.63 6.08 -0.86
CA PRO A 177 -12.91 5.53 -0.42
C PRO A 177 -13.16 5.95 1.04
N LEU A 178 -14.28 6.62 1.26
CA LEU A 178 -14.78 7.01 2.59
C LEU A 178 -15.53 5.86 3.26
N THR A 179 -16.08 4.93 2.48
CA THR A 179 -16.73 3.73 3.00
C THR A 179 -15.77 2.55 3.09
N ARG A 180 -15.95 1.73 4.12
CA ARG A 180 -15.24 0.47 4.35
C ARG A 180 -16.24 -0.66 4.56
N TYR A 181 -15.90 -1.85 4.11
CA TYR A 181 -16.80 -3.01 4.18
C TYR A 181 -16.35 -3.98 5.27
N PHE A 182 -17.22 -4.17 6.27
CA PHE A 182 -16.98 -5.13 7.35
C PHE A 182 -18.22 -5.99 7.59
N LYS A 183 -18.02 -7.12 8.25
CA LYS A 183 -19.13 -7.93 8.76
C LYS A 183 -19.92 -7.09 9.76
N LYS A 184 -21.26 -7.14 9.68
CA LYS A 184 -22.14 -6.45 10.64
C LYS A 184 -21.72 -6.82 12.07
N LYS A 185 -21.42 -5.80 12.89
CA LYS A 185 -21.15 -5.98 14.33
C LYS A 185 -22.36 -6.70 14.95
N ARG A 186 -22.09 -7.74 15.75
CA ARG A 186 -23.13 -8.47 16.47
C ARG A 186 -23.68 -7.56 17.56
N GLU A 187 -24.97 -7.27 17.50
CA GLU A 187 -25.66 -6.50 18.52
C GLU A 187 -25.95 -7.42 19.71
N PHE A 188 -25.23 -7.25 20.82
CA PHE A 188 -25.54 -7.93 22.07
C PHE A 188 -26.71 -7.21 22.72
N LYS A 189 -27.87 -7.87 22.76
CA LYS A 189 -29.04 -7.37 23.49
C LYS A 189 -28.86 -7.64 24.97
N VAL A 190 -28.21 -6.71 25.68
CA VAL A 190 -28.09 -6.81 27.14
C VAL A 190 -29.47 -6.55 27.76
N LYS A 191 -30.08 -7.57 28.39
CA LYS A 191 -31.29 -7.38 29.21
C LYS A 191 -30.89 -6.62 30.49
N LYS A 192 -31.62 -5.55 30.83
CA LYS A 192 -31.42 -4.81 32.09
C LYS A 192 -31.83 -5.70 33.26
N LEU A 193 -30.87 -6.11 34.10
CA LEU A 193 -31.09 -6.96 35.27
C LEU A 193 -31.32 -6.19 36.58
N VAL A 194 -31.34 -4.86 36.56
CA VAL A 194 -31.59 -4.04 37.76
C VAL A 194 -32.88 -3.25 37.58
N GLY A 195 -33.97 -3.88 38.01
CA GLY A 195 -35.30 -3.31 38.14
C GLY A 195 -36.08 -4.19 39.12
N GLY A 196 -35.89 -3.97 40.41
CA GLY A 196 -36.42 -4.83 41.45
C GLY A 196 -37.95 -4.81 41.52
N LYS A 197 -38.55 -6.01 41.51
CA LYS A 197 -39.57 -6.48 42.44
C LYS A 197 -39.63 -8.01 42.40
N GLN A 198 -39.50 -8.64 43.58
CA GLN A 198 -39.86 -10.04 43.89
C GLN A 198 -41.22 -10.39 43.26
N GLU A 199 -41.55 -11.59 42.81
CA GLU A 199 -41.29 -12.94 43.35
C GLU A 199 -41.81 -13.93 42.29
N ALA A 200 -41.09 -15.03 42.03
CA ALA A 200 -41.63 -16.36 41.72
C ALA A 200 -40.52 -17.25 41.13
N GLU A 201 -40.33 -18.41 41.76
CA GLU A 201 -39.55 -19.54 41.27
C GLU A 201 -39.81 -19.84 39.79
N ALA A 202 -38.74 -19.84 39.01
CA ALA A 202 -38.48 -20.86 38.03
C ALA A 202 -36.95 -20.93 37.87
N GLU A 203 -36.35 -22.09 38.17
CA GLU A 203 -35.13 -22.43 37.46
C GLU A 203 -35.47 -22.46 35.96
N PRO A 204 -34.65 -21.80 35.15
CA PRO A 204 -34.12 -22.51 34.00
C PRO A 204 -32.60 -22.39 33.97
N GLU A 205 -31.97 -23.56 34.00
CA GLU A 205 -30.94 -23.99 33.06
C GLU A 205 -30.18 -22.87 32.32
N ASN A 206 -28.89 -22.70 32.67
CA ASN A 206 -27.83 -22.05 31.89
C ASN A 206 -28.28 -21.00 30.85
N PRO A 207 -28.18 -19.68 31.12
CA PRO A 207 -28.20 -18.69 30.06
C PRO A 207 -26.82 -18.66 29.39
N VAL A 208 -26.50 -19.71 28.63
CA VAL A 208 -25.64 -19.51 27.47
C VAL A 208 -26.52 -18.70 26.52
N GLU A 209 -26.39 -17.38 26.56
CA GLU A 209 -26.94 -16.51 25.53
C GLU A 209 -26.32 -16.93 24.20
N GLU A 210 -26.96 -17.87 23.52
CA GLU A 210 -26.63 -18.15 22.14
C GLU A 210 -26.88 -16.87 21.37
N PRO A 211 -25.86 -16.34 20.67
CA PRO A 211 -26.06 -15.20 19.80
C PRO A 211 -27.15 -15.59 18.82
N THR A 212 -28.18 -14.75 18.64
CA THR A 212 -29.09 -14.90 17.50
C THR A 212 -28.24 -14.70 16.25
N VAL A 213 -27.69 -15.79 15.74
CA VAL A 213 -27.04 -15.88 14.43
C VAL A 213 -28.17 -15.54 13.45
N PRO A 214 -28.07 -14.48 12.64
CA PRO A 214 -28.95 -14.40 11.49
C PRO A 214 -28.71 -15.70 10.71
N GLU A 215 -29.74 -16.50 10.46
CA GLU A 215 -29.62 -17.82 9.82
C GLU A 215 -28.96 -17.78 8.42
N GLY A 216 -28.70 -16.58 7.86
CA GLY A 216 -27.76 -16.36 6.76
C GLY A 216 -26.50 -15.67 7.28
N GLY A 217 -25.32 -16.25 7.01
CA GLY A 217 -24.02 -15.80 7.51
C GLY A 217 -23.76 -14.29 7.51
N SER A 218 -22.80 -13.86 8.34
CA SER A 218 -22.50 -12.44 8.61
C SER A 218 -22.59 -11.54 7.37
N THR A 219 -23.66 -10.74 7.27
CA THR A 219 -23.87 -9.82 6.16
C THR A 219 -22.80 -8.73 6.18
N ILE A 220 -22.28 -8.40 5.00
CA ILE A 220 -21.32 -7.30 4.83
C ILE A 220 -22.11 -6.00 4.81
N VAL A 221 -21.67 -5.03 5.62
CA VAL A 221 -22.27 -3.70 5.74
C VAL A 221 -21.19 -2.65 5.50
N SER A 222 -21.58 -1.52 4.92
CA SER A 222 -20.71 -0.35 4.77
C SER A 222 -20.58 0.43 6.08
N TYR A 223 -19.37 0.87 6.35
CA TYR A 223 -18.97 1.61 7.54
C TYR A 223 -18.23 2.87 7.12
N TRP A 224 -18.31 3.91 7.93
CA TRP A 224 -17.58 5.16 7.72
C TRP A 224 -16.91 5.65 9.01
N HIS A 225 -15.92 6.50 8.84
CA HIS A 225 -15.21 7.16 9.92
C HIS A 225 -15.47 8.66 9.85
N GLN A 226 -15.76 9.28 11.00
CA GLN A 226 -16.16 10.69 11.06
C GLN A 226 -15.05 11.66 10.62
N ASN A 227 -13.79 11.29 10.85
CA ASN A 227 -12.65 12.15 10.58
C ASN A 227 -11.89 11.68 9.34
N LEU A 228 -11.56 12.63 8.46
CA LEU A 228 -10.63 12.47 7.34
C LEU A 228 -9.49 13.47 7.53
N THR A 229 -8.26 12.99 7.71
CA THR A 229 -7.08 13.84 7.86
C THR A 229 -6.28 13.85 6.55
N ILE A 230 -6.07 15.03 6.00
CA ILE A 230 -5.34 15.25 4.76
C ILE A 230 -4.07 16.04 5.11
N ALA A 231 -2.92 15.56 4.67
CA ALA A 231 -1.65 16.24 4.79
C ALA A 231 -1.09 16.48 3.39
N VAL A 232 -0.69 17.71 3.09
CA VAL A 232 0.01 18.04 1.85
C VAL A 232 1.50 18.09 2.18
N LEU A 233 2.24 17.12 1.66
CA LEU A 233 3.68 17.04 1.83
C LEU A 233 4.36 17.70 0.64
N ALA A 234 5.21 18.67 0.95
CA ALA A 234 5.95 19.42 -0.04
C ALA A 234 7.41 19.60 0.38
N ASP A 235 8.00 18.51 0.83
CA ASP A 235 9.42 18.50 1.15
C ASP A 235 10.24 18.67 -0.15
N ARG A 236 11.32 19.44 -0.05
CA ARG A 236 12.25 19.71 -1.15
C ARG A 236 13.23 18.56 -1.38
N THR A 237 13.08 17.45 -0.67
CA THR A 237 13.92 16.28 -0.82
C THR A 237 13.85 15.73 -2.22
N VAL A 238 15.02 15.49 -2.82
CA VAL A 238 15.13 14.75 -4.07
C VAL A 238 14.73 13.30 -3.81
N ILE A 239 13.71 12.85 -4.53
CA ILE A 239 13.14 11.51 -4.32
C ILE A 239 13.94 10.49 -5.13
N PRO A 240 14.51 9.44 -4.52
CA PRO A 240 15.17 8.36 -5.24
C PRO A 240 14.12 7.43 -5.89
N TYR A 241 13.42 7.93 -6.91
CA TYR A 241 12.20 7.35 -7.45
C TYR A 241 12.35 5.89 -7.91
N ALA A 242 13.47 5.55 -8.56
CA ALA A 242 13.72 4.18 -9.00
C ALA A 242 13.88 3.19 -7.83
N ALA A 243 14.39 3.64 -6.68
CA ALA A 243 14.61 2.83 -5.49
C ALA A 243 13.40 2.79 -4.55
N LEU A 244 12.31 3.52 -4.85
CA LEU A 244 11.10 3.49 -4.05
C LEU A 244 10.44 2.10 -4.07
N PRO A 245 9.96 1.61 -2.92
CA PRO A 245 9.04 0.48 -2.88
C PRO A 245 7.82 0.70 -3.79
N PRO A 246 7.33 -0.34 -4.48
CA PRO A 246 6.17 -0.23 -5.37
C PRO A 246 4.93 0.39 -4.72
N GLU A 247 4.75 0.20 -3.41
CA GLU A 247 3.62 0.69 -2.63
C GLU A 247 3.64 2.22 -2.46
N LEU A 248 4.83 2.82 -2.44
CA LEU A 248 5.00 4.25 -2.27
C LEU A 248 5.00 5.01 -3.60
N LYS A 249 5.35 4.34 -4.72
CA LYS A 249 5.41 5.00 -6.04
C LYS A 249 4.10 5.73 -6.43
N PRO A 250 2.89 5.18 -6.22
CA PRO A 250 1.64 5.88 -6.56
C PRO A 250 1.43 7.20 -5.80
N MET A 251 2.05 7.36 -4.63
CA MET A 251 1.97 8.61 -3.86
C MET A 251 2.74 9.74 -4.54
N TYR A 252 3.80 9.42 -5.28
CA TYR A 252 4.66 10.37 -5.98
C TYR A 252 4.24 10.47 -7.45
N GLN A 253 3.39 11.45 -7.76
CA GLN A 253 2.93 11.69 -9.12
C GLN A 253 4.01 12.41 -9.91
N LEU A 254 4.47 11.80 -11.00
CA LEU A 254 5.42 12.44 -11.90
C LEU A 254 4.70 13.48 -12.76
N GLU A 255 5.50 14.40 -13.28
CA GLU A 255 5.07 15.33 -14.32
C GLU A 255 4.48 14.57 -15.53
N SER A 256 3.40 15.14 -16.08
CA SER A 256 2.49 14.46 -16.99
C SER A 256 3.05 14.19 -18.39
N THR A 257 3.97 15.03 -18.87
CA THR A 257 4.53 14.92 -20.24
C THR A 257 5.76 14.01 -20.32
N GLY A 258 6.28 13.53 -19.19
CA GLY A 258 7.52 12.74 -19.14
C GLY A 258 8.77 13.61 -19.32
N LYS A 259 8.66 14.90 -18.98
CA LYS A 259 9.77 15.84 -19.00
C LYS A 259 10.87 15.35 -18.06
N HIS A 260 12.09 15.38 -18.56
CA HIS A 260 13.27 14.96 -17.81
C HIS A 260 14.44 15.91 -18.07
N ASP A 261 15.38 15.92 -17.14
CA ASP A 261 16.65 16.64 -17.30
C ASP A 261 17.61 15.89 -18.23
N GLN A 262 18.79 16.48 -18.48
CA GLN A 262 19.84 15.89 -19.31
C GLN A 262 20.37 14.55 -18.78
N HIS A 263 20.13 14.24 -17.51
CA HIS A 263 20.54 13.01 -16.84
C HIS A 263 19.41 11.97 -16.74
N GLY A 264 18.23 12.26 -17.31
CA GLY A 264 17.05 11.39 -17.24
C GLY A 264 16.31 11.43 -15.91
N ASN A 265 16.59 12.41 -15.03
CA ASN A 265 15.82 12.63 -13.82
C ASN A 265 14.47 13.28 -14.15
N GLY A 266 13.42 12.84 -13.47
CA GLY A 266 12.08 13.35 -13.65
C GLY A 266 11.75 14.49 -12.70
N PHE A 267 10.51 14.98 -12.82
CA PHE A 267 9.92 15.93 -11.89
C PHE A 267 8.71 15.31 -11.21
N VAL A 268 8.48 15.65 -9.94
CA VAL A 268 7.39 15.14 -9.12
C VAL A 268 6.55 16.27 -8.57
N LEU A 269 5.23 16.07 -8.53
CA LEU A 269 4.29 17.00 -7.92
C LEU A 269 4.28 16.83 -6.38
N PRO A 270 3.70 17.79 -5.62
CA PRO A 270 3.47 17.60 -4.19
C PRO A 270 2.68 16.33 -3.88
N VAL A 271 2.81 15.81 -2.66
CA VAL A 271 2.15 14.57 -2.26
C VAL A 271 0.96 14.89 -1.36
N ILE A 272 -0.24 14.43 -1.75
CA ILE A 272 -1.40 14.43 -0.86
C ILE A 272 -1.41 13.10 -0.11
N TYR A 273 -1.07 13.15 1.18
CA TYR A 273 -1.13 12.03 2.08
C TYR A 273 -2.44 12.04 2.87
N ILE A 274 -3.11 10.89 2.95
CA ILE A 274 -4.33 10.73 3.73
C ILE A 274 -3.98 9.84 4.92
N ASN A 275 -4.12 10.39 6.12
CA ASN A 275 -3.82 9.67 7.34
C ASN A 275 -5.07 8.94 7.83
N ASP A 276 -5.02 7.61 7.79
CA ASP A 276 -6.03 6.71 8.31
C ASP A 276 -5.50 5.72 9.35
N PHE A 277 -4.30 5.97 9.90
CA PHE A 277 -3.65 5.09 10.86
C PHE A 277 -4.49 4.89 12.14
N TRP A 278 -5.14 5.95 12.64
CA TRP A 278 -5.96 5.91 13.84
C TRP A 278 -7.45 5.55 13.61
N GLN A 279 -7.81 5.18 12.38
CA GLN A 279 -9.18 4.80 12.03
C GLN A 279 -9.45 3.31 12.35
N LEU A 280 -9.57 3.00 13.64
CA LEU A 280 -9.84 1.64 14.11
C LEU A 280 -11.27 1.18 13.77
N LYS A 281 -11.47 -0.13 13.62
CA LYS A 281 -12.80 -0.73 13.36
C LYS A 281 -13.85 -0.40 14.43
N GLU A 282 -13.40 -0.12 15.65
CA GLU A 282 -14.27 0.20 16.78
C GLU A 282 -14.94 1.57 16.60
N HIS A 283 -14.21 2.56 16.07
CA HIS A 283 -14.68 3.93 15.85
C HIS A 283 -15.49 4.12 14.56
N MET A 284 -15.66 3.03 13.79
CA MET A 284 -16.43 3.05 12.55
C MET A 284 -17.93 2.97 12.84
N THR A 285 -18.70 3.82 12.17
CA THR A 285 -20.17 3.86 12.24
C THR A 285 -20.76 3.17 11.02
N ALA A 286 -21.75 2.30 11.21
CA ALA A 286 -22.42 1.63 10.08
C ALA A 286 -23.28 2.63 9.31
N ILE A 287 -23.18 2.64 7.99
CA ILE A 287 -24.11 3.37 7.13
C ILE A 287 -25.25 2.41 6.78
N ASN A 288 -26.47 2.79 7.17
CA ASN A 288 -27.69 2.02 6.91
C ASN A 288 -28.86 2.98 6.67
N GLU A 289 -30.06 2.45 6.47
CA GLU A 289 -31.28 3.22 6.20
C GLU A 289 -31.66 4.24 7.30
N THR A 290 -31.13 4.10 8.51
CA THR A 290 -31.43 5.01 9.63
C THR A 290 -30.56 6.28 9.62
N VAL A 291 -29.47 6.28 8.85
CA VAL A 291 -28.60 7.44 8.69
C VAL A 291 -29.24 8.41 7.70
N LYS A 292 -29.57 9.64 8.13
CA LYS A 292 -30.29 10.64 7.34
C LYS A 292 -29.46 11.87 6.99
#